data_AF-A0AAU8LVJ5-F1
#
_entry.id   AF-A0AAU8LVJ5-F1
#
_cell.length_a   1.000
_cell.length_b   1.000
_cell.length_c   1.000
_cell.angle_alpha   90.00
_cell.angle_beta   90.00
_cell.angle_gamma   90.00
#
_symmetry.space_group_name_H-M   'P 1'
#
loop_
_entity.id
_entity.type
_entity.pdbx_description
1 polymer ?
#
loop_
_entity_poly.entity_id
_entity_poly.type
_entity_poly.pdbx_seq_one_letter_code
_entity_poly.pdbx_strand_id
1 'polypeptide(L)'
;MLEKHPDKTFIGKASRGFTFLGYFLTPLAISVAQSAVDNMKQRMARLYEQGAGMNDIGLYVVRWLRWARNIGPDLVLSGCEYGGIGHVGLFEQN
;
A
#
# COMPACT_ATOMS: atom_id res chain seq x y z
N MET A 1 18.86 -7.80 -27.69
CA MET A 1 19.20 -6.55 -26.99
C MET A 1 17.97 -6.16 -26.17
N LEU A 2 18.10 -6.00 -24.85
CA LEU A 2 16.96 -5.69 -23.98
C LEU A 2 16.72 -4.17 -24.02
N GLU A 3 15.68 -3.74 -24.73
CA GLU A 3 15.28 -2.33 -24.75
C GLU A 3 14.37 -2.01 -23.56
N LYS A 4 14.66 -0.91 -22.87
CA LYS A 4 13.82 -0.43 -21.76
C LYS A 4 12.54 0.18 -22.34
N HIS A 5 11.38 -0.26 -21.83
CA HIS A 5 10.10 0.34 -22.18
C HIS A 5 10.05 1.80 -21.69
N PRO A 6 9.80 2.79 -22.58
CA PRO A 6 9.89 4.21 -22.24
C PRO A 6 8.90 4.59 -21.12
N ASP A 7 7.69 4.04 -21.11
CA ASP A 7 6.68 4.35 -20.08
C ASP A 7 6.93 3.71 -18.71
N LYS A 8 7.85 2.74 -18.62
CA LYS A 8 8.10 1.99 -17.37
C LYS A 8 9.36 2.45 -16.64
N THR A 9 9.98 3.52 -17.12
CA THR A 9 11.26 4.01 -16.62
C THR A 9 11.09 5.41 -16.04
N PHE A 10 10.84 5.50 -14.72
CA PHE A 10 10.87 6.77 -14.01
C PHE A 10 12.28 7.07 -13.50
N ILE A 11 12.88 8.16 -13.98
CA ILE A 11 14.14 8.71 -13.45
C ILE A 11 13.79 10.02 -12.75
N GLY A 12 13.74 10.00 -11.42
CA GLY A 12 13.42 11.15 -10.60
C GLY A 12 14.16 11.11 -9.27
N LYS A 13 14.19 12.25 -8.56
CA LYS A 13 14.80 12.33 -7.23
C LYS A 13 14.07 11.39 -6.26
N ALA A 14 14.83 10.53 -5.58
CA ALA A 14 14.32 9.64 -4.52
C ALA A 14 13.61 10.41 -3.38
N SER A 15 13.90 11.71 -3.23
CA SER A 15 13.24 12.58 -2.27
C SER A 15 11.74 12.77 -2.49
N ARG A 16 11.23 12.60 -3.72
CA ARG A 16 9.78 12.62 -4.01
C ARG A 16 9.08 11.33 -3.60
N GLY A 17 9.85 10.32 -3.22
CA GLY A 17 9.38 8.97 -3.01
C GLY A 17 9.04 8.25 -4.31
N PHE A 18 9.02 6.92 -4.26
CA PHE A 18 8.65 6.07 -5.38
C PHE A 18 8.10 4.74 -4.89
N THR A 19 7.25 4.13 -5.72
CA THR A 19 6.68 2.82 -5.42
C THR A 19 7.56 1.71 -5.98
N PHE A 20 7.93 0.74 -5.15
CA PHE A 20 8.65 -0.45 -5.56
C PHE A 20 8.13 -1.68 -4.81
N LEU A 21 7.86 -2.77 -5.54
CA LEU A 21 7.34 -4.04 -5.00
C LEU A 21 6.07 -3.91 -4.12
N GLY A 22 5.25 -2.88 -4.35
CA GLY A 22 4.04 -2.64 -3.55
C GLY A 22 4.28 -1.84 -2.27
N TYR A 23 5.48 -1.28 -2.08
CA TYR A 23 5.81 -0.33 -1.03
C TYR A 23 6.04 1.06 -1.61
N PHE A 24 5.68 2.09 -0.86
CA PHE A 24 6.06 3.47 -1.14
C PHE A 24 7.28 3.82 -0.28
N LEU A 25 8.39 4.12 -0.94
CA LEU A 25 9.65 4.41 -0.30
C LEU A 25 9.90 5.91 -0.36
N THR A 26 10.27 6.49 0.78
CA THR A 26 10.77 7.86 0.92
C THR A 26 12.12 7.82 1.63
N PRO A 27 12.90 8.91 1.65
CA PRO A 27 14.15 8.95 2.41
C PRO A 27 13.96 8.75 3.92
N LEU A 28 12.74 8.99 4.44
CA LEU A 28 12.44 8.98 5.87
C LEU A 28 11.69 7.73 6.32
N ALA A 29 10.94 7.08 5.42
CA ALA A 29 10.02 6.00 5.76
C ALA A 29 9.74 5.06 4.59
N ILE A 30 9.35 3.83 4.93
CA ILE A 30 8.81 2.82 4.03
C ILE A 30 7.37 2.55 4.48
N SER A 31 6.42 2.61 3.56
CA SER A 31 5.02 2.31 3.80
C SER A 31 4.46 1.37 2.73
N VAL A 32 3.30 0.77 2.96
CA VAL A 32 2.60 0.00 1.92
C VAL A 32 2.04 0.98 0.90
N ALA A 33 2.29 0.75 -0.39
CA ALA A 33 1.77 1.62 -1.44
C ALA A 33 0.24 1.51 -1.52
N GLN A 34 -0.43 2.64 -1.76
CA GLN A 34 -1.89 2.68 -1.90
C GLN A 34 -2.39 1.70 -2.97
N SER A 35 -1.67 1.60 -4.09
CA SER A 35 -1.99 0.65 -5.17
C SER A 35 -1.94 -0.82 -4.71
N ALA A 36 -1.08 -1.18 -3.75
CA ALA A 36 -1.04 -2.53 -3.20
C ALA A 36 -2.27 -2.82 -2.32
N VAL A 37 -2.75 -1.82 -1.58
CA VAL A 37 -4.00 -1.90 -0.80
C VAL A 37 -5.21 -2.03 -1.74
N ASP A 38 -5.25 -1.24 -2.81
CA ASP A 38 -6.36 -1.27 -3.78
C ASP A 38 -6.42 -2.61 -4.51
N ASN A 39 -5.27 -3.15 -4.92
CA ASN A 39 -5.17 -4.48 -5.50
C ASN A 39 -5.63 -5.58 -4.54
N MET A 40 -5.33 -5.44 -3.24
CA MET A 40 -5.80 -6.39 -2.22
C MET A 40 -7.33 -6.38 -2.11
N LYS A 41 -7.94 -5.19 -2.06
CA LYS A 41 -9.41 -5.03 -2.02
C LYS A 41 -10.06 -5.61 -3.27
N GLN A 42 -9.54 -5.31 -4.46
CA GLN A 42 -10.04 -5.85 -5.72
C GLN A 42 -9.96 -7.39 -5.75
N ARG A 43 -8.86 -7.96 -5.25
CA ARG A 43 -8.70 -9.41 -5.18
C ARG A 43 -9.68 -10.04 -4.20
N MET A 44 -9.93 -9.42 -3.04
CA MET A 44 -10.95 -9.89 -2.09
C MET A 44 -12.35 -9.88 -2.71
N ALA A 45 -12.73 -8.78 -3.37
CA ALA A 45 -14.02 -8.67 -4.06
C ALA A 45 -14.17 -9.80 -5.10
N ARG A 46 -13.16 -10.01 -5.93
CA ARG A 46 -13.17 -11.09 -6.93
C ARG A 46 -13.27 -12.48 -6.32
N LEU A 47 -12.59 -12.76 -5.21
CA LEU A 47 -12.69 -14.06 -4.53
C LEU A 47 -14.10 -14.29 -3.98
N TYR A 48 -14.71 -13.24 -3.42
CA TYR A 48 -16.09 -13.28 -2.98
C TYR A 48 -17.06 -13.54 -4.14
N GLU A 49 -16.92 -12.80 -5.25
CA GLU A 49 -17.75 -12.98 -6.46
C GLU A 49 -17.59 -14.36 -7.10
N GLN A 50 -16.40 -14.97 -6.98
CA GLN A 50 -16.12 -16.32 -7.46
C GLN A 50 -16.63 -17.44 -6.53
N GLY A 51 -17.29 -17.08 -5.42
CA GLY A 51 -17.83 -18.05 -4.46
C GLY A 51 -16.77 -18.75 -3.63
N ALA A 52 -15.59 -18.13 -3.44
CA ALA A 52 -14.58 -18.68 -2.54
C ALA A 52 -15.11 -18.77 -1.10
N GLY A 53 -14.72 -19.81 -0.37
CA GLY A 53 -15.12 -19.97 1.02
C GLY A 53 -14.60 -18.83 1.90
N MET A 54 -15.37 -18.44 2.92
CA MET A 54 -14.95 -17.37 3.85
C MET A 54 -13.60 -17.66 4.52
N ASN A 55 -13.30 -18.94 4.78
CA ASN A 55 -12.00 -19.37 5.32
C ASN A 55 -10.85 -19.11 4.33
N ASP A 56 -11.06 -19.32 3.04
CA ASP A 56 -10.04 -19.08 2.00
C ASP A 56 -9.77 -17.59 1.82
N ILE A 57 -10.84 -16.78 1.83
CA ILE A 57 -10.74 -15.32 1.81
C ILE A 57 -10.01 -14.82 3.05
N GLY A 58 -10.37 -15.33 4.24
CA GLY A 58 -9.70 -14.99 5.49
C GLY A 58 -8.21 -15.36 5.47
N LEU A 59 -7.86 -16.54 4.97
CA LEU A 59 -6.48 -17.00 4.84
C LEU A 59 -5.68 -16.11 3.88
N TYR A 60 -6.30 -15.68 2.78
CA TYR A 60 -5.69 -14.71 1.86
C TYR A 60 -5.37 -13.39 2.57
N VAL A 61 -6.33 -12.83 3.32
CA VAL A 61 -6.15 -11.57 4.06
C VAL A 61 -5.02 -11.71 5.09
N VAL A 62 -4.99 -12.80 5.86
CA VAL A 62 -3.93 -13.05 6.85
C VAL A 62 -2.55 -13.12 6.18
N ARG A 63 -2.43 -13.81 5.05
CA ARG A 63 -1.18 -13.90 4.29
C ARG A 63 -0.75 -12.53 3.75
N TRP A 64 -1.70 -11.74 3.24
CA TRP A 64 -1.43 -10.39 2.77
C TRP A 64 -0.96 -9.47 3.91
N LEU A 65 -1.62 -9.51 5.07
CA LEU A 65 -1.21 -8.75 6.26
C LEU A 65 0.17 -9.16 6.77
N ARG A 66 0.49 -10.46 6.74
CA ARG A 66 1.84 -10.94 7.09
C ARG A 66 2.90 -10.42 6.13
N TRP A 67 2.63 -10.46 4.82
CA TRP A 67 3.51 -9.88 3.82
C TRP A 67 3.73 -8.38 4.06
N ALA A 68 2.65 -7.62 4.28
CA ALA A 68 2.70 -6.17 4.47
C ALA A 68 3.49 -5.74 5.73
N ARG A 69 3.41 -6.55 6.81
CA ARG A 69 4.10 -6.28 8.09
C ARG A 69 5.57 -6.69 8.11
N ASN A 70 6.00 -7.60 7.24
CA ASN A 70 7.35 -8.16 7.31
C ASN A 70 8.48 -7.21 6.89
N ILE A 71 8.18 -6.01 6.39
CA ILE A 71 9.19 -5.04 5.90
C ILE A 71 9.31 -3.79 6.79
N GLY A 72 8.38 -3.55 7.74
CA GLY A 72 8.51 -2.47 8.72
C GLY A 72 7.53 -2.61 9.89
N PRO A 73 7.94 -2.29 11.13
CA PRO A 73 7.09 -2.37 12.32
C PRO A 73 5.95 -1.34 12.31
N ASP A 74 6.05 -0.29 11.49
CA ASP A 74 5.05 0.76 11.33
C ASP A 74 4.25 0.53 10.05
N LEU A 75 3.12 -0.16 10.17
CA LEU A 75 2.15 -0.25 9.09
C LEU A 75 1.42 1.09 8.94
N VAL A 76 2.11 2.12 8.46
CA VAL A 76 1.44 3.30 7.94
C VAL A 76 0.83 2.88 6.61
N LEU A 77 -0.47 2.56 6.61
CA LEU A 77 -1.24 2.55 5.38
C LEU A 77 -1.08 3.96 4.81
N SER A 78 -0.43 4.10 3.64
CA SER A 78 -0.24 5.41 3.01
C SER A 78 -1.58 5.99 2.59
N GLY A 79 -2.25 6.60 3.57
CA GLY A 79 -3.51 7.32 3.47
C GLY A 79 -3.63 8.43 4.53
N CYS A 80 -2.56 8.72 5.28
CA CYS A 80 -2.45 9.96 6.06
C CYS A 80 -1.36 10.82 5.43
N GLU A 81 -1.80 11.97 4.95
CA GLU A 81 -1.04 12.98 4.27
C GLU A 81 0.19 13.37 5.13
N TYR A 82 1.40 13.35 4.53
CA TYR A 82 2.47 14.22 5.00
C TYR A 82 2.14 15.66 4.57
N GLY A 83 1.01 16.17 5.09
CA GLY A 83 0.67 17.58 5.09
C GLY A 83 1.33 18.20 6.31
N GLY A 84 2.14 19.23 6.09
CA GLY A 84 2.85 19.94 7.14
C GLY A 84 1.93 20.45 8.24
N ILE A 85 2.51 20.59 9.44
CA ILE A 85 2.16 21.60 10.45
C ILE A 85 0.79 22.28 10.26
N GLY A 86 -0.27 21.62 10.73
CA GLY A 86 -1.63 22.12 10.62
C GLY A 86 -2.54 21.49 11.65
N HIS A 87 -2.58 22.11 12.83
CA HIS A 87 -3.68 22.16 13.79
C HIS A 87 -4.48 20.87 14.08
N VAL A 88 -4.27 20.33 15.28
CA VAL A 88 -5.15 19.36 15.95
C VAL A 88 -6.56 19.95 16.05
N GLY A 89 -7.48 19.44 15.25
CA GLY A 89 -8.92 19.63 15.43
C GLY A 89 -9.49 18.38 16.09
N LEU A 90 -9.81 18.48 17.38
CA LEU A 90 -10.71 17.57 18.08
C LEU A 90 -11.99 17.37 17.25
N PHE A 91 -12.38 16.13 16.98
CA PHE A 91 -13.80 15.83 16.76
C PHE A 91 -14.25 14.88 17.86
N GLU A 92 -14.90 15.52 18.82
CA GLU A 92 -15.68 15.00 19.92
C GLU A 92 -16.87 14.19 19.39
N GLN A 93 -17.23 13.12 20.11
CA GLN A 93 -18.45 12.36 19.87
C GLN A 93 -19.68 13.24 20.12
N ASN A 94 -20.60 13.32 19.15
CA ASN A 94 -22.04 13.38 19.37
C ASN A 94 -22.79 12.98 18.10
#